data_AF-A0A9D1EJC7-F1
#
_entry.id   AF-A0A9D1EJC7-F1
#
_cell.length_a   1.000
_cell.length_b   1.000
_cell.length_c   1.000
_cell.angle_alpha   90.00
_cell.angle_beta   90.00
_cell.angle_gamma   90.00
#
_symmetry.space_group_name_H-M   'P 1'
#
loop_
_entity.id
_entity.type
_entity.pdbx_description
1 polymer ?
#
loop_
_entity_poly.entity_id
_entity_poly.type
_entity_poly.pdbx_seq_one_letter_code
_entity_poly.pdbx_strand_id
1 'polypeptide(L)'
;MLQKFPHMAKQLKAFRVELPDEYAYPGVYPGAENYVMPPDTVILDALVKYSKEMDEPIEFISTDTPIRFYLYTKKKGQIIPELYQAKVVRGDKHPRNIGYYISCTQL
;
A
#
# COMPACT_ATOMS: atom_id res chain seq x y z
N MET A 1 -45.28 -2.01 -2.01
CA MET A 1 -44.20 -1.46 -1.17
C MET A 1 -42.92 -2.23 -1.48
N LEU A 2 -41.92 -1.58 -2.08
CA LEU A 2 -40.60 -2.19 -2.32
C LEU A 2 -39.59 -1.42 -1.47
N GLN A 3 -39.10 -2.06 -0.41
CA GLN A 3 -37.98 -1.54 0.38
C GLN A 3 -36.73 -1.58 -0.50
N LYS A 4 -36.23 -0.40 -0.88
CA LYS A 4 -34.89 -0.25 -1.45
C LYS A 4 -33.90 -0.28 -0.29
N PHE A 5 -33.21 -1.40 -0.10
CA PHE A 5 -32.03 -1.43 0.76
C PHE A 5 -30.95 -0.57 0.12
N PRO A 6 -30.38 0.45 0.80
CA PRO A 6 -29.22 1.14 0.28
C PRO A 6 -28.06 0.15 0.30
N HIS A 7 -27.62 -0.30 -0.88
CA HIS A 7 -26.29 -0.88 -1.04
C HIS A 7 -25.26 0.22 -0.75
N MET A 8 -24.95 0.45 0.53
CA MET A 8 -23.71 1.11 0.91
C MET A 8 -22.59 0.16 0.50
N ALA A 9 -22.06 0.35 -0.71
CA ALA A 9 -20.77 -0.21 -1.07
C ALA A 9 -19.78 0.28 -0.02
N LYS A 10 -19.31 -0.63 0.85
CA LYS A 10 -18.30 -0.33 1.85
C LYS A 10 -17.06 0.11 1.05
N GLN A 11 -16.80 1.40 1.02
CA GLN A 11 -15.65 1.93 0.28
C GLN A 11 -14.40 1.34 0.94
N LEU A 12 -13.75 0.40 0.25
CA LEU A 12 -12.52 -0.22 0.73
C LEU A 12 -11.47 0.87 0.89
N LYS A 13 -10.82 0.91 2.04
CA LYS A 13 -9.72 1.83 2.27
C LYS A 13 -8.53 1.39 1.44
N ALA A 14 -7.81 2.35 0.90
CA ALA A 14 -6.52 2.12 0.28
C ALA A 14 -5.57 3.25 0.68
N PHE A 15 -4.31 2.91 0.86
CA PHE A 15 -3.24 3.88 1.06
C PHE A 15 -2.00 3.46 0.27
N ARG A 16 -1.09 4.43 0.13
CA ARG A 16 0.16 4.26 -0.60
C ARG A 16 1.31 4.34 0.39
N VAL A 17 2.29 3.46 0.19
CA VAL A 17 3.59 3.56 0.84
C VAL A 17 4.63 3.89 -0.23
N GLU A 18 5.47 4.87 0.10
CA GLU A 18 6.57 5.31 -0.75
C GLU A 18 7.73 4.32 -0.66
N LEU A 19 8.32 4.03 -1.81
CA LEU A 19 9.57 3.28 -1.89
C LEU A 19 10.76 4.23 -1.81
N PRO A 20 11.97 3.73 -1.52
CA PRO A 20 13.20 4.50 -1.67
C PRO A 20 13.31 5.13 -3.06
N ASP A 21 14.00 6.28 -3.14
CA ASP A 21 14.15 7.07 -4.37
C ASP A 21 14.63 6.24 -5.56
N GLU A 22 15.49 5.24 -5.31
CA GLU A 22 16.02 4.34 -6.33
C GLU A 22 14.94 3.51 -7.06
N TYR A 23 13.76 3.31 -6.46
CA TYR A 23 12.60 2.66 -7.06
C TYR A 23 11.44 3.63 -7.35
N ALA A 24 11.41 4.78 -6.68
CA ALA A 24 10.33 5.77 -6.82
C ALA A 24 10.55 6.77 -7.97
N TYR A 25 11.68 6.68 -8.69
CA TYR A 25 12.04 7.61 -9.76
C TYR A 25 10.94 7.82 -10.80
N PRO A 26 10.80 9.05 -11.34
CA PRO A 26 9.77 9.30 -12.31
C PRO A 26 9.87 8.41 -13.57
N GLY A 27 8.76 7.86 -14.06
CA GLY A 27 8.70 7.03 -15.26
C GLY A 27 9.13 7.72 -16.57
N VAL A 28 9.44 9.02 -16.51
CA VAL A 28 9.99 9.84 -17.61
C VAL A 28 11.52 9.85 -17.64
N TYR A 29 12.19 9.26 -16.65
CA TYR A 29 13.64 9.24 -16.61
C TYR A 29 14.21 8.35 -17.72
N PRO A 30 15.29 8.75 -18.42
CA PRO A 30 15.98 7.87 -19.36
C PRO A 30 16.37 6.56 -18.66
N GLY A 31 15.90 5.42 -19.19
CA GLY A 31 16.11 4.10 -18.59
C GLY A 31 15.00 3.59 -17.66
N ALA A 32 13.90 4.32 -17.48
CA ALA A 32 12.73 3.88 -16.70
C ALA A 32 12.07 2.59 -17.20
N GLU A 33 12.27 2.25 -18.47
CA GLU A 33 11.85 0.97 -19.06
C GLU A 33 12.55 -0.24 -18.43
N ASN A 34 13.77 -0.05 -17.92
CA ASN A 34 14.61 -1.07 -17.30
C ASN A 34 14.56 -1.02 -15.76
N TYR A 35 13.61 -0.30 -15.16
CA TYR A 35 13.49 -0.26 -13.71
C TYR A 35 13.19 -1.63 -13.13
N VAL A 36 14.14 -2.10 -12.34
CA VAL A 36 14.07 -3.35 -11.62
C VAL A 36 12.96 -3.23 -10.58
N MET A 37 12.07 -4.22 -10.56
CA MET A 37 11.05 -4.31 -9.52
C MET A 37 11.74 -4.39 -8.15
N PRO A 38 11.33 -3.60 -7.15
CA PRO A 38 11.90 -3.68 -5.82
C PRO A 38 11.77 -5.11 -5.28
N PRO A 39 12.82 -5.67 -4.67
CA PRO A 39 12.75 -6.98 -4.04
C PRO A 39 11.84 -6.93 -2.80
N ASP A 40 11.32 -8.09 -2.38
CA ASP A 40 10.40 -8.19 -1.24
C ASP A 40 10.98 -7.57 0.04
N THR A 41 12.29 -7.65 0.26
CA THR A 41 12.98 -7.01 1.41
C THR A 41 12.77 -5.49 1.45
N VAL A 42 12.92 -4.82 0.30
CA VAL A 42 12.70 -3.36 0.19
C VAL A 42 11.24 -3.01 0.43
N ILE A 43 10.32 -3.85 -0.04
CA ILE A 43 8.88 -3.64 0.17
C ILE A 43 8.55 -3.73 1.66
N LEU A 44 9.07 -4.76 2.35
CA LEU A 44 8.88 -4.94 3.79
C LEU A 44 9.49 -3.79 4.60
N ASP A 45 10.71 -3.36 4.26
CA ASP A 45 11.37 -2.23 4.92
C ASP A 45 10.56 -0.94 4.78
N ALA A 46 10.01 -0.67 3.59
CA ALA A 46 9.14 0.48 3.36
C ALA A 46 7.84 0.41 4.18
N LEU A 47 7.22 -0.76 4.30
CA LEU A 47 6.04 -0.97 5.15
C LEU A 47 6.36 -0.75 6.63
N VAL A 48 7.48 -1.28 7.12
CA VAL A 48 7.93 -1.06 8.50
C VAL A 48 8.25 0.41 8.76
N LYS A 49 8.87 1.10 7.79
CA LYS A 49 9.11 2.55 7.88
C LYS A 49 7.79 3.32 7.99
N TYR A 50 6.81 3.03 7.14
CA TYR A 50 5.48 3.63 7.21
C TYR A 50 4.82 3.40 8.58
N SER A 51 4.90 2.18 9.12
CA SER A 51 4.39 1.85 10.45
C SER A 51 4.97 2.74 11.55
N LYS A 52 6.29 2.99 11.51
CA LYS A 52 6.99 3.86 12.46
C LYS A 52 6.62 5.33 12.29
N GLU A 53 6.50 5.81 11.06
CA GLU A 53 6.15 7.20 10.76
C GLU A 53 4.71 7.55 11.16
N MET A 54 3.80 6.59 11.01
CA MET A 54 2.37 6.77 11.32
C MET A 54 2.01 6.41 12.77
N ASP A 55 2.94 5.85 13.54
CA ASP A 55 2.68 5.27 14.87
C ASP A 55 1.55 4.20 14.82
N GLU A 56 1.50 3.44 13.72
CA GLU A 56 0.52 2.38 13.47
C GLU A 56 1.25 1.04 13.30
N PRO A 57 1.27 0.18 14.34
CA PRO A 57 1.98 -1.10 14.29
C PRO A 57 1.49 -1.99 13.15
N ILE A 58 2.43 -2.73 12.54
CA ILE A 58 2.16 -3.72 11.50
C ILE A 58 2.50 -5.13 12.02
N GLU A 59 1.63 -6.09 11.73
CA GLU A 59 1.88 -7.52 11.91
C GLU A 59 1.73 -8.25 10.58
N PHE A 60 2.83 -8.82 10.09
CA PHE A 60 2.84 -9.54 8.82
C PHE A 60 2.23 -10.93 8.97
N ILE A 61 1.27 -11.25 8.10
CA ILE A 61 0.62 -12.56 8.00
C ILE A 61 1.34 -13.41 6.96
N SER A 62 1.71 -12.80 5.84
CA SER A 62 2.50 -13.42 4.78
C SER A 62 3.38 -12.36 4.14
N THR A 63 4.65 -12.69 3.97
CA THR A 63 5.66 -11.85 3.32
C THR A 63 5.84 -12.20 1.84
N ASP A 64 5.20 -13.27 1.37
CA ASP A 64 5.21 -13.64 -0.05
C ASP A 64 4.26 -12.72 -0.83
N THR A 65 4.63 -12.32 -2.04
CA THR A 65 3.78 -11.47 -2.86
C THR A 65 2.50 -12.23 -3.31
N PRO A 66 1.28 -11.74 -2.98
CA PRO A 66 0.99 -10.44 -2.38
C PRO A 66 1.12 -10.43 -0.85
N ILE A 67 1.94 -9.49 -0.34
CA ILE A 67 2.18 -9.32 1.10
C ILE A 67 0.86 -9.01 1.80
N ARG A 68 0.60 -9.68 2.93
CA ARG A 68 -0.60 -9.47 3.75
C ARG A 68 -0.21 -9.16 5.18
N PHE A 69 -0.89 -8.19 5.77
CA PHE A 69 -0.58 -7.73 7.11
C PHE A 69 -1.80 -7.10 7.79
N TYR A 70 -1.79 -7.10 9.12
CA TYR A 70 -2.67 -6.26 9.92
C TYR A 70 -1.99 -4.91 10.18
N LEU A 71 -2.74 -3.83 9.98
CA LEU A 71 -2.40 -2.48 10.42
C LEU A 71 -3.25 -2.13 11.64
N TYR A 72 -2.61 -1.85 12.76
CA TYR A 72 -3.28 -1.54 14.02
C TYR A 72 -3.54 -0.03 14.12
N THR A 73 -4.71 0.39 13.64
CA THR A 73 -5.09 1.81 13.58
C THR A 73 -5.82 2.24 14.86
N LYS A 74 -5.55 3.45 15.36
CA LYS A 74 -6.25 4.00 16.51
C LYS A 74 -7.48 4.79 16.06
N LYS A 75 -8.67 4.33 16.43
CA LYS A 75 -9.93 5.03 16.16
C LYS A 75 -10.73 5.26 17.43
N LYS A 76 -11.07 6.53 17.70
CA LYS A 76 -11.86 6.91 18.88
C LYS A 76 -11.31 6.31 20.19
N GLY A 77 -9.98 6.23 20.32
CA GLY A 77 -9.30 5.68 21.49
C GLY A 77 -9.17 4.14 21.52
N GLN A 78 -9.74 3.42 20.55
CA GLN A 78 -9.61 1.97 20.43
C GLN A 78 -8.61 1.59 19.34
N ILE A 79 -7.82 0.54 19.59
CA ILE A 79 -6.94 -0.06 18.58
C ILE A 79 -7.77 -1.07 17.79
N ILE A 80 -7.83 -0.89 16.48
CA ILE A 80 -8.59 -1.75 15.57
C ILE A 80 -7.62 -2.37 14.57
N PRO A 81 -7.49 -3.72 14.52
CA PRO A 81 -6.74 -4.38 13.46
C PRO A 81 -7.50 -4.26 12.14
N GLU A 82 -6.83 -3.77 11.12
CA GLU A 82 -7.35 -3.71 9.75
C GLU A 82 -6.48 -4.59 8.85
N LEU A 83 -7.10 -5.52 8.12
CA LEU A 83 -6.40 -6.42 7.22
C LEU A 83 -6.12 -5.72 5.88
N TYR A 84 -4.86 -5.72 5.45
CA TYR A 84 -4.42 -5.15 4.19
C TYR A 84 -3.64 -6.15 3.35
N GLN A 85 -3.70 -5.93 2.04
CA GLN A 85 -2.85 -6.57 1.05
C GLN A 85 -2.03 -5.51 0.34
N ALA A 86 -0.70 -5.66 0.37
CA ALA A 86 0.25 -4.81 -0.34
C ALA A 86 0.62 -5.42 -1.70
N LYS A 87 0.72 -4.57 -2.71
CA LYS A 87 1.22 -4.89 -4.05
C LYS A 87 2.07 -3.76 -4.57
N VAL A 88 3.15 -4.11 -5.28
CA VAL A 88 3.93 -3.12 -6.02
C VAL A 88 3.18 -2.76 -7.28
N VAL A 89 3.06 -1.44 -7.53
CA VAL A 89 2.39 -0.89 -8.70
C VAL A 89 3.37 0.02 -9.42
N ARG A 90 3.47 -0.15 -10.74
CA ARG A 90 4.18 0.80 -11.61
C ARG A 90 3.30 2.02 -11.83
N GLY A 91 3.85 3.21 -11.59
CA GLY A 91 3.19 4.50 -11.71
C GLY A 91 3.25 5.10 -13.12
N ASP A 92 3.46 4.27 -14.16
CA ASP A 92 3.48 4.65 -15.58
C ASP A 92 2.17 5.28 -16.06
N LYS A 93 1.04 4.96 -15.40
CA LYS A 93 -0.27 5.58 -15.63
C LYS A 93 -0.63 6.69 -14.62
N HIS A 94 0.27 7.02 -13.69
CA HIS A 94 0.00 8.05 -12.69
C HIS A 94 0.30 9.45 -13.29
N PRO A 95 -0.53 10.49 -13.07
CA PRO A 95 -0.34 11.82 -13.66
C PRO A 95 1.00 12.50 -13.33
N ARG A 96 1.67 12.01 -12.27
CA ARG A 96 2.99 12.48 -11.84
C ARG A 96 4.15 11.64 -12.37
N ASN A 97 3.87 10.67 -13.26
CA ASN A 97 4.81 9.69 -13.82
C ASN A 97 5.75 9.16 -12.75
N ILE A 98 5.25 8.40 -11.79
CA ILE A 98 6.06 7.91 -10.65
C ILE A 98 6.60 6.52 -11.01
N GLY A 99 7.72 6.12 -10.43
CA GLY A 99 8.34 4.81 -10.66
C GLY A 99 7.49 3.68 -10.09
N TYR A 100 7.99 2.96 -9.10
CA TYR A 100 7.18 2.02 -8.32
C TYR A 100 6.67 2.67 -7.05
N TYR A 101 5.50 2.21 -6.59
CA TYR A 101 5.00 2.47 -5.24
C TYR A 101 4.29 1.23 -4.71
N ILE A 102 4.09 1.17 -3.39
CA ILE A 102 3.34 0.08 -2.77
C ILE A 102 1.90 0.54 -2.58
N SER A 103 0.97 -0.17 -3.21
CA SER A 103 -0.47 0.00 -3.00
C SER A 103 -0.95 -0.97 -1.93
N CYS A 104 -1.49 -0.44 -0.83
CA CYS A 104 -2.09 -1.21 0.24
C CYS A 104 -3.61 -1.08 0.15
N THR A 105 -4.32 -2.18 -0.07
CA THR A 105 -5.79 -2.20 -0.16
C THR A 105 -6.37 -3.05 0.96
N GLN A 106 -7.39 -2.52 1.64
CA GLN A 106 -8.09 -3.23 2.71
C GLN A 106 -8.84 -4.44 2.14
N LEU A 107 -8.76 -5.58 2.82
CA LEU A 107 -9.51 -6.81 2.50
C LEU A 107 -10.85 -6.86 3.24
#